data_AF-A0AAN8WPH6-F1
#
_entry.id   AF-A0AAN8WPH6-F1
#
_cell.length_a   1.000
_cell.length_b   1.000
_cell.length_c   1.000
_cell.angle_alpha   90.00
_cell.angle_beta   90.00
_cell.angle_gamma   90.00
#
_symmetry.space_group_name_H-M   'P 1'
#
loop_
_entity.id
_entity.type
_entity.pdbx_description
1 polymer ?
#
loop_
_entity_poly.entity_id
_entity_poly.type
_entity_poly.pdbx_seq_one_letter_code
_entity_poly.pdbx_strand_id
1 'polypeptide(L)'
;MTAEELFNMFFGGGYPSGNVYVHRSGRWERSGGHGARFSASHGHHHQPAHSEQSNLSVFLQLMPLLLILLLSLASSLLSSDPTYSLSPTSKYSVQRSTSGLGISYYVKPDFSTEYQGSIRRLEQQVEEDYVSTLRNACFKEKNY
;
A
#
# COMPACT_ATOMS: atom_id res chain seq x y z
N MET A 1 -19.88 12.30 10.00
CA MET A 1 -19.04 12.16 8.80
C MET A 1 -19.23 10.75 8.28
N THR A 2 -19.77 10.65 7.08
CA THR A 2 -20.17 9.38 6.44
C THR A 2 -19.01 8.81 5.63
N ALA A 3 -18.99 7.49 5.39
CA ALA A 3 -17.92 6.83 4.64
C ALA A 3 -17.82 7.39 3.20
N GLU A 4 -18.96 7.74 2.61
CA GLU A 4 -19.07 8.45 1.33
C GLU A 4 -18.46 9.86 1.34
N GLU A 5 -18.51 10.62 2.44
CA GLU A 5 -17.80 11.91 2.56
C GLU A 5 -16.28 11.74 2.59
N LEU A 6 -15.79 10.67 3.22
CA LEU A 6 -14.36 10.36 3.30
C LEU A 6 -13.81 9.87 1.95
N PHE A 7 -14.56 9.03 1.24
CA PHE A 7 -14.22 8.55 -0.10
C PHE A 7 -14.24 9.70 -1.11
N ASN A 8 -15.21 10.61 -1.03
CA ASN A 8 -15.30 11.75 -1.93
C ASN A 8 -14.22 12.81 -1.68
N MET A 9 -13.76 12.99 -0.43
CA MET A 9 -12.60 13.84 -0.12
C MET A 9 -11.30 13.30 -0.70
N PHE A 10 -11.19 11.99 -0.91
CA PHE A 10 -9.95 11.34 -1.35
C PHE A 10 -9.95 10.90 -2.82
N PHE A 11 -11.11 10.61 -3.41
CA PHE A 11 -11.25 10.05 -4.75
C PHE A 11 -12.32 10.73 -5.63
N GLY A 12 -13.10 11.69 -5.10
CA GLY A 12 -14.38 12.07 -5.71
C GLY A 12 -14.68 13.55 -5.92
N GLY A 13 -13.92 14.53 -5.44
CA GLY A 13 -14.17 15.93 -5.81
C GLY A 13 -13.88 16.99 -4.77
N GLY A 14 -12.59 17.25 -4.52
CA GLY A 14 -12.15 18.56 -4.05
C GLY A 14 -11.67 19.39 -5.24
N TYR A 15 -12.23 20.60 -5.41
CA TYR A 15 -11.89 21.66 -6.36
C TYR A 15 -12.70 21.75 -7.68
N PRO A 16 -13.09 22.98 -8.08
CA PRO A 16 -14.15 23.22 -9.06
C PRO A 16 -13.58 23.21 -10.47
N SER A 17 -13.50 22.06 -11.11
CA SER A 17 -13.20 22.00 -12.54
C SER A 17 -13.50 20.60 -13.09
N GLY A 18 -14.74 20.37 -13.47
CA GLY A 18 -15.09 19.13 -14.15
C GLY A 18 -16.53 18.78 -13.90
N ASN A 19 -17.41 19.39 -14.68
CA ASN A 19 -18.83 19.06 -14.73
C ASN A 19 -19.03 17.56 -14.98
N VAL A 20 -19.22 16.78 -13.91
CA VAL A 20 -19.87 15.49 -13.99
C VAL A 20 -21.35 15.76 -13.74
N TYR A 21 -22.09 15.98 -14.83
CA TYR A 21 -23.54 16.17 -14.80
C TYR A 21 -24.22 14.91 -14.23
N VAL A 22 -24.49 14.89 -12.93
CA VAL A 22 -25.44 13.95 -12.33
C VAL A 22 -26.81 14.62 -12.37
N HIS A 23 -27.56 14.35 -13.43
CA HIS A 23 -28.93 14.84 -13.60
C HIS A 23 -29.84 14.13 -12.58
N ARG A 24 -30.06 14.73 -11.40
CA ARG A 24 -31.10 14.29 -10.45
C ARG A 24 -32.30 15.24 -10.49
N SER A 25 -33.32 14.76 -11.19
CA SER A 25 -34.68 15.31 -11.25
C SER A 25 -35.41 15.23 -9.90
N GLY A 26 -36.11 16.30 -9.52
CA GLY A 26 -37.09 16.33 -8.40
C GLY A 26 -37.40 17.77 -7.96
N ARG A 27 -38.44 18.42 -8.52
CA ARG A 27 -39.84 18.50 -8.00
C ARG A 27 -40.01 19.57 -6.89
N TRP A 28 -40.46 20.77 -7.27
CA TRP A 28 -41.74 21.43 -6.90
C TRP A 28 -41.93 21.76 -5.42
N GLU A 29 -42.04 23.06 -5.07
CA GLU A 29 -43.28 23.59 -4.50
C GLU A 29 -43.42 25.11 -4.68
N ARG A 30 -44.66 25.55 -4.93
CA ARG A 30 -45.13 26.93 -5.13
C ARG A 30 -45.42 27.59 -3.79
N SER A 31 -45.22 28.90 -3.69
CA SER A 31 -46.25 29.90 -3.30
C SER A 31 -45.63 31.23 -2.88
N GLY A 32 -46.27 32.34 -3.28
CA GLY A 32 -46.16 33.64 -2.60
C GLY A 32 -45.32 34.70 -3.32
N GLY A 33 -45.98 35.52 -4.15
CA GLY A 33 -45.33 36.58 -4.93
C GLY A 33 -44.93 37.82 -4.12
N HIS A 34 -44.11 38.67 -4.75
CA HIS A 34 -44.19 40.13 -4.82
C HIS A 34 -42.94 40.66 -5.56
N GLY A 35 -43.16 41.45 -6.61
CA GLY A 35 -42.31 42.62 -6.90
C GLY A 35 -41.08 42.44 -7.80
N ALA A 36 -41.00 43.37 -8.77
CA ALA A 36 -39.80 43.95 -9.36
C ALA A 36 -38.98 43.11 -10.37
N ARG A 37 -39.30 43.37 -11.65
CA ARG A 37 -38.46 43.12 -12.82
C ARG A 37 -37.23 44.04 -12.77
N PHE A 38 -36.03 43.50 -12.59
CA PHE A 38 -34.79 44.16 -13.01
C PHE A 38 -33.71 43.15 -13.43
N SER A 39 -32.99 43.55 -14.49
CA SER A 39 -31.76 43.00 -15.06
C SER A 39 -31.82 41.72 -15.89
N ALA A 40 -31.95 41.97 -17.18
CA ALA A 40 -31.45 41.12 -18.25
C ALA A 40 -29.95 40.83 -18.08
N SER A 41 -29.62 39.54 -18.08
CA SER A 41 -28.56 38.91 -18.86
C SER A 41 -27.38 39.79 -19.31
N HIS A 42 -26.26 39.72 -18.58
CA HIS A 42 -24.93 39.47 -19.15
C HIS A 42 -23.95 39.11 -18.03
N GLY A 43 -24.00 37.84 -17.61
CA GLY A 43 -22.91 37.24 -16.84
C GLY A 43 -21.72 37.06 -17.78
N HIS A 44 -20.87 38.08 -17.86
CA HIS A 44 -19.62 38.00 -18.62
C HIS A 44 -18.78 36.84 -18.09
N HIS A 45 -18.48 35.92 -19.01
CA HIS A 45 -17.37 34.99 -18.94
C HIS A 45 -16.12 35.68 -18.40
N HIS A 46 -15.80 35.45 -17.13
CA HIS A 46 -14.41 35.40 -16.72
C HIS A 46 -13.94 33.97 -16.93
N GLN A 47 -13.18 33.81 -18.01
CA GLN A 47 -12.23 32.72 -18.23
C GLN A 47 -11.70 32.22 -16.89
N PRO A 48 -11.90 30.93 -16.56
CA PRO A 48 -10.96 30.32 -15.65
C PRO A 48 -9.63 30.30 -16.40
N ALA A 49 -8.59 30.86 -15.80
CA ALA A 49 -7.22 30.60 -16.19
C ALA A 49 -6.91 29.12 -15.90
N HIS A 50 -7.53 28.22 -16.67
CA HIS A 50 -7.25 26.80 -16.74
C HIS A 50 -6.07 26.61 -17.68
N SER A 51 -4.85 26.61 -17.13
CA SER A 51 -3.73 25.93 -17.81
C SER A 51 -2.56 25.57 -16.90
N GLU A 52 -2.50 26.07 -15.66
CA GLU A 52 -1.37 25.77 -14.75
C GLU A 52 -1.78 24.95 -13.51
N GLN A 53 -3.06 24.95 -13.13
CA GLN A 53 -3.56 24.19 -11.97
C GLN A 53 -3.87 22.72 -12.25
N SER A 54 -4.03 22.32 -13.52
CA SER A 54 -4.36 20.93 -13.88
C SER A 54 -3.21 19.95 -13.63
N ASN A 55 -1.97 20.39 -13.82
CA ASN A 55 -0.79 19.53 -13.63
C ASN A 55 -0.46 19.37 -12.14
N LEU A 56 -0.59 20.46 -11.37
CA LEU A 56 -0.41 20.44 -9.92
C LEU A 56 -1.52 19.66 -9.20
N SER A 57 -2.77 19.75 -9.65
CA SER A 57 -3.88 18.99 -9.06
C SER A 57 -3.75 17.47 -9.30
N VAL A 58 -3.29 17.07 -10.49
CA VAL A 58 -3.01 15.66 -10.81
C VAL A 58 -1.84 15.13 -9.96
N PHE A 59 -0.79 15.93 -9.77
CA PHE A 59 0.34 15.55 -8.92
C PHE A 59 -0.06 15.35 -7.45
N LEU A 60 -0.86 16.26 -6.89
CA LEU A 60 -1.37 16.15 -5.53
C LEU A 60 -2.32 14.95 -5.34
N GLN A 61 -3.10 14.60 -6.37
CA GLN A 61 -3.98 13.43 -6.35
C GLN A 61 -3.21 12.10 -6.42
N LEU A 62 -2.08 12.06 -7.12
CA LEU A 62 -1.22 10.87 -7.21
C LEU A 62 -0.30 10.68 -6.00
N MET A 63 -0.07 11.75 -5.22
CA MET A 63 0.80 11.75 -4.04
C MET A 63 0.49 10.62 -3.02
N PRO A 64 -0.78 10.36 -2.61
CA PRO A 64 -1.07 9.26 -1.69
C PRO A 64 -0.77 7.87 -2.25
N LEU A 65 -0.97 7.64 -3.56
CA LEU A 65 -0.58 6.38 -4.21
C LEU A 65 0.95 6.24 -4.26
N LEU A 66 1.65 7.34 -4.55
CA LEU A 66 3.11 7.39 -4.60
C LEU A 66 3.71 7.14 -3.21
N LEU A 67 3.12 7.69 -2.14
CA LEU A 67 3.53 7.41 -0.76
C LEU A 67 3.39 5.93 -0.40
N ILE A 68 2.25 5.31 -0.72
CA ILE A 68 2.05 3.88 -0.43
C ILE A 68 3.06 3.03 -1.21
N LEU A 69 3.33 3.37 -2.47
CA LEU A 69 4.33 2.70 -3.30
C LEU A 69 5.75 2.87 -2.75
N LEU A 70 6.13 4.08 -2.33
CA LEU A 70 7.44 4.33 -1.75
C LEU A 70 7.60 3.63 -0.41
N LEU A 71 6.56 3.62 0.42
CA LEU A 71 6.56 2.91 1.71
C LEU A 71 6.69 1.40 1.51
N SER A 72 6.00 0.81 0.54
CA SER A 72 6.12 -0.63 0.26
C SER A 72 7.50 -1.01 -0.24
N LEU A 73 8.10 -0.19 -1.12
CA LEU A 73 9.47 -0.38 -1.58
C LEU A 73 10.49 -0.15 -0.46
N ALA A 74 10.30 0.87 0.38
CA ALA A 74 11.16 1.14 1.52
C ALA A 74 11.09 0.01 2.55
N SER A 75 9.90 -0.55 2.82
CA SER A 75 9.75 -1.74 3.66
C SER A 75 10.54 -2.93 3.12
N SER A 76 10.61 -3.11 1.79
CA SER A 76 11.42 -4.17 1.19
C SER A 76 12.94 -3.98 1.39
N LEU A 77 13.40 -2.73 1.46
CA LEU A 77 14.80 -2.38 1.74
C LEU A 77 15.14 -2.52 3.23
N LEU A 78 14.16 -2.34 4.10
CA LEU A 78 14.28 -2.53 5.56
C LEU A 78 14.03 -3.99 5.98
N SER A 79 13.65 -4.88 5.07
CA SER A 79 13.58 -6.31 5.33
C SER A 79 14.95 -6.78 5.81
N SER A 80 15.08 -6.95 7.12
CA SER A 80 16.28 -7.46 7.77
C SER A 80 16.64 -8.79 7.12
N ASP A 81 17.86 -8.87 6.57
CA ASP A 81 18.42 -10.12 6.07
C ASP A 81 18.20 -11.20 7.16
N PRO A 82 17.64 -12.38 6.82
CA PRO A 82 17.34 -13.41 7.80
C PRO A 82 18.63 -13.84 8.54
N THR A 83 18.51 -14.27 9.80
CA THR A 83 19.69 -14.64 10.60
C THR A 83 20.37 -15.92 10.08
N TYR A 84 19.66 -16.72 9.28
CA TYR A 84 20.13 -17.97 8.68
C TYR A 84 19.53 -18.19 7.28
N SER A 85 20.04 -19.20 6.59
CA SER A 85 19.51 -19.72 5.32
C SER A 85 19.52 -21.24 5.34
N LEU A 86 18.49 -21.89 4.78
CA LEU A 86 18.46 -23.35 4.61
C LEU A 86 19.32 -23.82 3.43
N SER A 87 19.71 -22.91 2.53
CA SER A 87 20.57 -23.18 1.39
C SER A 87 21.89 -22.39 1.48
N PRO A 88 23.01 -22.95 1.01
CA PRO A 88 24.28 -22.23 1.01
C PRO A 88 24.21 -21.04 0.05
N THR A 89 24.76 -19.90 0.46
CA THR A 89 24.93 -18.72 -0.40
C THR A 89 26.23 -18.00 -0.03
N SER A 90 26.67 -17.03 -0.86
CA SER A 90 27.88 -16.25 -0.53
C SER A 90 27.77 -15.47 0.78
N LYS A 91 26.55 -15.09 1.21
CA LYS A 91 26.31 -14.41 2.49
C LYS A 91 26.26 -15.40 3.67
N TYR A 92 25.79 -16.63 3.43
CA TYR A 92 25.61 -17.69 4.42
C TYR A 92 26.50 -18.88 4.06
N SER A 93 27.77 -18.83 4.47
CA SER A 93 28.80 -19.81 4.10
C SER A 93 29.08 -20.84 5.20
N VAL A 94 28.78 -20.53 6.46
CA VAL A 94 29.11 -21.41 7.59
C VAL A 94 27.97 -22.38 7.81
N GLN A 95 28.21 -23.66 7.53
CA GLN A 95 27.25 -24.73 7.79
C GLN A 95 27.19 -25.06 9.28
N ARG A 96 25.97 -25.23 9.79
CA ARG A 96 25.65 -25.73 11.11
C ARG A 96 24.52 -26.74 10.99
N SER A 97 24.34 -27.56 12.02
CA SER A 97 23.24 -28.53 12.09
C SER A 97 22.45 -28.31 13.36
N THR A 98 21.13 -28.45 13.28
CA THR A 98 20.26 -28.35 14.45
C THR A 98 20.48 -29.54 15.39
N SER A 99 20.30 -29.33 16.69
CA SER A 99 20.48 -30.38 17.69
C SER A 99 19.34 -31.41 17.73
N GLY A 100 18.14 -31.06 17.27
CA GLY A 100 16.96 -31.94 17.28
C GLY A 100 16.93 -32.89 16.08
N LEU A 101 16.62 -32.34 14.90
CA LEU A 101 16.42 -33.08 13.65
C LEU A 101 17.69 -33.21 12.81
N GLY A 102 18.81 -32.58 13.21
CA GLY A 102 20.06 -32.63 12.45
C GLY A 102 20.01 -31.89 11.11
N ILE A 103 19.10 -30.91 10.98
CA ILE A 103 18.89 -30.20 9.71
C ILE A 103 20.06 -29.24 9.48
N SER A 104 20.67 -29.33 8.30
CA SER A 104 21.75 -28.41 7.90
C SER A 104 21.19 -27.04 7.58
N TYR A 105 21.72 -26.02 8.23
CA TYR A 105 21.44 -24.61 7.98
C TYR A 105 22.74 -23.81 7.89
N TYR A 106 22.68 -22.65 7.25
CA TYR A 106 23.84 -21.83 6.95
C TYR A 106 23.70 -20.46 7.62
N VAL A 107 24.77 -19.99 8.25
CA VAL A 107 24.84 -18.70 8.92
C VAL A 107 25.97 -17.85 8.35
N LYS A 108 25.96 -16.55 8.68
CA LYS A 108 27.06 -15.64 8.38
C LYS A 108 28.34 -16.04 9.15
N PRO A 109 29.55 -15.72 8.65
CA PRO A 109 30.79 -16.02 9.37
C PRO A 109 30.86 -15.37 10.76
N ASP A 110 30.31 -14.15 10.89
CA ASP A 110 30.27 -13.39 12.14
C ASP A 110 29.08 -13.75 13.05
N PHE A 111 28.40 -14.87 12.79
CA PHE A 111 27.21 -15.25 13.56
C PHE A 111 27.50 -15.44 15.05
N SER A 112 28.66 -15.97 15.44
CA SER A 112 28.99 -16.18 16.85
C SER A 112 29.20 -14.89 17.64
N THR A 113 29.55 -13.79 16.97
CA THR A 113 29.80 -12.47 17.57
C THR A 113 28.57 -11.56 17.47
N GLU A 114 27.82 -11.63 16.38
CA GLU A 114 26.63 -10.81 16.11
C GLU A 114 25.37 -11.35 16.79
N TYR A 115 25.22 -12.68 16.89
CA TYR A 115 24.00 -13.29 17.41
C TYR A 115 24.03 -13.45 18.94
N GLN A 116 23.36 -12.55 19.65
CA GLN A 116 23.20 -12.60 21.11
C GLN A 116 21.95 -13.38 21.57
N GLY A 117 21.19 -13.95 20.64
CA GLY A 117 19.96 -14.71 20.94
C GLY A 117 20.22 -16.14 21.43
N SER A 118 19.14 -16.81 21.85
CA SER A 118 19.22 -18.24 22.16
C SER A 118 19.37 -19.06 20.89
N ILE A 119 20.48 -19.80 20.77
CA ILE A 119 20.72 -20.73 19.64
C ILE A 119 19.64 -21.81 19.60
N ARG A 120 19.19 -22.31 20.76
CA ARG A 120 18.13 -23.32 20.84
C ARG A 120 16.82 -22.84 20.22
N ARG A 121 16.44 -21.58 20.45
CA ARG A 121 15.22 -21.01 19.84
C ARG A 121 15.37 -20.86 18.33
N LEU A 122 16.55 -20.45 17.88
CA LEU A 122 16.86 -20.37 16.45
C LEU A 122 16.74 -21.74 15.79
N GLU A 123 17.34 -22.78 16.38
CA GLU A 123 17.27 -24.14 15.86
C GLU A 123 15.84 -24.67 15.81
N GLN A 124 15.02 -24.40 16.84
CA GLN A 124 13.59 -24.76 16.81
C GLN A 124 12.86 -24.09 15.62
N GLN A 125 13.11 -22.81 15.38
CA GLN A 125 12.52 -22.10 14.25
C GLN A 125 13.00 -22.67 12.91
N VAL A 126 14.29 -22.98 12.77
CA VAL A 126 14.87 -23.62 11.57
C VAL A 126 14.16 -24.95 11.27
N GLU A 127 13.92 -25.77 12.30
CA GLU A 127 13.24 -27.06 12.17
C GLU A 127 11.77 -26.90 11.75
N GLU A 128 11.06 -25.96 12.36
CA GLU A 128 9.66 -25.65 12.03
C GLU A 128 9.53 -25.15 10.58
N ASP A 129 10.40 -24.23 10.15
CA ASP A 129 10.40 -23.68 8.79
C ASP A 129 10.72 -24.75 7.74
N TYR A 130 11.67 -25.65 8.05
CA TYR A 130 12.00 -26.75 7.16
C TYR A 130 10.80 -27.69 6.96
N VAL A 131 10.12 -28.07 8.04
CA VAL A 131 8.92 -28.91 7.97
C VAL A 131 7.78 -28.19 7.24
N SER A 132 7.60 -26.89 7.48
CA SER A 132 6.62 -26.06 6.77
C SER A 132 6.90 -26.04 5.26
N THR A 133 8.16 -25.88 4.86
CA THR A 133 8.59 -25.90 3.46
C THR A 133 8.28 -27.24 2.80
N LEU A 134 8.58 -28.37 3.48
CA LEU A 134 8.25 -29.70 2.99
C LEU A 134 6.75 -29.91 2.82
N ARG A 135 5.93 -29.45 3.78
CA ARG A 135 4.47 -29.52 3.68
C ARG A 135 3.96 -28.72 2.49
N ASN A 136 4.48 -27.52 2.27
CA ASN A 136 4.12 -26.68 1.13
C ASN A 136 4.52 -27.30 -0.20
N ALA A 137 5.71 -27.93 -0.27
CA ALA A 137 6.15 -28.66 -1.47
C ALA A 137 5.23 -29.84 -1.78
N CYS A 138 4.93 -30.67 -0.77
CA CYS A 138 4.01 -31.81 -0.92
C CYS A 138 2.59 -31.36 -1.31
N PHE A 139 2.08 -30.26 -0.73
CA PHE A 139 0.79 -29.71 -1.11
C PHE A 139 0.78 -29.24 -2.57
N LYS A 140 1.85 -28.59 -3.04
CA LYS A 140 1.97 -28.18 -4.45
C LYS A 140 1.99 -29.37 -5.39
N GLU A 141 2.72 -30.43 -5.05
CA GLU A 141 2.76 -31.67 -5.85
C GLU A 141 1.40 -32.37 -5.89
N LYS A 142 0.67 -32.40 -4.78
CA LYS A 142 -0.65 -33.05 -4.70
C LYS A 142 -1.72 -32.34 -5.54
N ASN A 143 -1.61 -31.02 -5.72
CA ASN A 143 -2.59 -30.22 -6.47
C ASN A 143 -2.25 -30.11 -7.96
N TYR A 144 -1.14 -30.71 -8.40
CA TYR A 144 -0.76 -30.87 -9.79
C TYR A 144 -1.08 -32.30 -10.27
#